data_AF-A0A7K0A7T5-F1
#
_entry.id   AF-A0A7K0A7T5-F1
#
_cell.length_a   1.000
_cell.length_b   1.000
_cell.length_c   1.000
_cell.angle_alpha   90.00
_cell.angle_beta   90.00
_cell.angle_gamma   90.00
#
_symmetry.space_group_name_H-M   'P 1'
#
loop_
_entity.id
_entity.type
_entity.pdbx_description
1 polymer ?
#
loop_
_entity_poly.entity_id
_entity_poly.type
_entity_poly.pdbx_seq_one_letter_code
_entity_poly.pdbx_strand_id
1 'polypeptide(L)'
;MVGYGVQNTVPDLQADLVRYRGNPRLAESESALAGGWNLHVSSNRGERNQGGACFGDSGGPSFVEGSLEVVGVGSFVLNQHCVGAGYYYRVDTAHAQDWVQGFLP
;
A
#
# COMPACT_ATOMS: atom_id res chain seq x y z
N MET A 1 1.73 -2.13 -6.08
CA MET A 1 1.89 -2.81 -4.77
C MET A 1 1.58 -4.29 -4.94
N VAL A 2 2.06 -5.13 -4.04
CA VAL A 2 1.70 -6.56 -3.99
C VAL A 2 1.40 -6.97 -2.56
N GLY A 3 0.57 -8.00 -2.42
CA GLY A 3 0.19 -8.52 -1.11
C GLY A 3 -0.50 -9.88 -1.20
N TYR A 4 -0.74 -10.45 -0.02
CA TYR A 4 -1.39 -11.75 0.20
C TYR A 4 -2.62 -11.59 1.11
N GLY A 5 -3.09 -10.36 1.29
CA GLY A 5 -4.28 -10.07 2.06
C GLY A 5 -5.56 -10.51 1.36
N VAL A 6 -6.68 -10.12 1.94
CA VAL A 6 -8.02 -10.36 1.42
C VAL A 6 -8.22 -9.55 0.12
N GLN A 7 -8.75 -10.15 -0.94
CA GLN A 7 -9.02 -9.44 -2.20
C GLN A 7 -10.32 -8.66 -2.14
N ASN A 8 -11.31 -9.18 -1.41
CA ASN A 8 -12.61 -8.55 -1.29
C ASN A 8 -13.31 -8.92 0.02
N THR A 9 -14.11 -8.02 0.57
CA THR A 9 -15.01 -8.29 1.70
C THR A 9 -16.48 -8.01 1.37
N VAL A 10 -16.77 -7.34 0.25
CA VAL A 10 -18.13 -6.98 -0.19
C VAL A 10 -18.27 -7.01 -1.72
N PRO A 11 -19.31 -7.63 -2.30
CA PRO A 11 -20.42 -8.29 -1.60
C PRO A 11 -20.03 -9.62 -0.95
N ASP A 12 -19.00 -10.28 -1.49
CA ASP A 12 -18.53 -11.58 -1.02
C ASP A 12 -17.08 -11.50 -0.52
N LEU A 13 -16.78 -12.30 0.50
CA LEU A 13 -15.42 -12.48 0.99
C LEU A 13 -14.60 -13.28 -0.03
N GLN A 14 -13.49 -12.71 -0.47
CA GLN A 14 -12.47 -13.40 -1.26
C GLN A 14 -11.13 -13.28 -0.54
N ALA A 15 -10.57 -14.41 -0.13
CA ALA A 15 -9.35 -14.49 0.69
C ALA A 15 -8.43 -15.60 0.15
N ASP A 16 -8.07 -15.50 -1.13
CA ASP A 16 -7.22 -16.47 -1.78
C ASP A 16 -5.79 -16.33 -1.26
N LEU A 17 -5.15 -17.44 -0.90
CA LEU A 17 -3.76 -17.48 -0.42
C LEU A 17 -2.76 -17.41 -1.59
N VAL A 18 -2.93 -16.41 -2.46
CA VAL A 18 -2.05 -16.17 -3.60
C VAL A 18 -1.66 -14.71 -3.66
N ARG A 19 -0.52 -14.42 -4.28
CA ARG A 19 -0.03 -13.06 -4.40
C ARG A 19 -0.82 -12.29 -5.46
N TYR A 20 -1.49 -11.23 -5.06
CA TYR A 20 -2.10 -10.28 -5.98
C TYR A 20 -1.22 -9.05 -6.19
N ARG A 21 -1.39 -8.42 -7.36
CA ARG A 21 -0.77 -7.14 -7.70
C ARG A 21 -1.87 -6.12 -7.98
N GLY A 22 -1.86 -5.03 -7.22
CA GLY A 22 -2.64 -3.83 -7.52
C GLY A 22 -1.74 -2.76 -8.14
N ASN A 23 -2.28 -2.02 -9.10
CA ASN A 23 -1.65 -0.84 -9.66
C ASN A 23 -2.43 0.39 -9.17
N PRO A 24 -2.19 0.89 -7.94
CA PRO A 24 -2.90 2.07 -7.46
C PRO A 24 -2.39 3.35 -8.15
N ARG A 25 -3.08 4.49 -7.94
CA ARG A 25 -2.52 5.82 -8.21
C ARG A 25 -2.13 6.49 -6.90
N LEU A 26 -1.05 7.27 -6.94
CA LEU A 26 -0.72 8.19 -5.86
C LEU A 26 -1.76 9.32 -5.86
N ALA A 27 -2.45 9.50 -4.73
CA ALA A 27 -3.37 10.61 -4.52
C ALA A 27 -2.61 11.82 -3.96
N GLU A 28 -1.80 11.59 -2.93
CA GLU A 28 -0.95 12.61 -2.29
C GLU A 28 0.18 11.93 -1.51
N SER A 29 1.21 12.70 -1.17
CA SER A 29 2.30 12.27 -0.28
C SER A 29 2.35 13.04 1.05
N GLU A 30 1.49 14.05 1.23
CA GLU A 30 1.46 14.92 2.41
C GLU A 30 0.09 14.92 3.08
N SER A 31 -0.44 13.72 3.32
CA SER A 31 -1.75 13.58 3.94
C SER A 31 -1.74 14.10 5.38
N ALA A 32 -2.75 14.88 5.76
CA ALA A 32 -2.93 15.37 7.14
C ALA A 32 -3.05 14.23 8.17
N LEU A 33 -3.51 13.03 7.74
CA LEU A 33 -3.63 11.85 8.60
C LEU A 33 -2.27 11.25 9.01
N ALA A 34 -1.23 11.52 8.22
CA ALA A 34 0.09 10.91 8.38
C ALA A 34 1.24 11.92 8.36
N GLY A 35 0.95 13.22 8.30
CA GLY A 35 1.96 14.29 8.40
C GLY A 35 3.11 14.18 7.38
N GLY A 36 2.85 13.67 6.17
CA GLY A 36 3.89 13.47 5.15
C GLY A 36 4.68 12.16 5.21
N TRP A 37 4.41 11.30 6.20
CA TRP A 37 5.13 10.04 6.37
C TRP A 37 4.60 8.88 5.54
N ASN A 38 3.44 9.03 4.88
CA ASN A 38 2.83 7.97 4.09
C ASN A 38 2.52 8.44 2.65
N LEU A 39 2.66 7.54 1.69
CA LEU A 39 1.99 7.61 0.40
C LEU A 39 0.51 7.30 0.63
N HIS A 40 -0.36 8.24 0.31
CA HIS A 40 -1.79 7.99 0.19
C HIS A 40 -2.07 7.57 -1.24
N VAL A 41 -2.51 6.33 -1.40
CA VAL A 41 -2.80 5.72 -2.70
C VAL A 41 -4.27 5.34 -2.81
N SER A 42 -4.83 5.45 -4.00
CA SER A 42 -6.19 5.01 -4.30
C SER A 42 -6.25 3.49 -4.51
N SER A 43 -7.39 2.87 -4.23
CA SER A 43 -7.67 1.45 -4.52
C SER A 43 -7.93 1.15 -6.01
N ASN A 44 -7.59 2.08 -6.91
CA ASN A 44 -7.70 1.91 -8.36
C ASN A 44 -6.94 3.02 -9.13
N ARG A 45 -6.76 2.88 -10.46
CA ARG A 45 -6.24 3.96 -11.33
C ARG A 45 -7.32 4.87 -11.92
N GLY A 46 -8.48 5.01 -11.28
CA GLY A 46 -9.65 5.72 -11.84
C GLY A 46 -10.66 4.80 -12.54
N GLU A 47 -10.44 3.49 -12.48
CA GLU A 47 -11.35 2.47 -13.00
C GLU A 47 -11.85 1.57 -11.87
N ARG A 48 -13.10 1.09 -11.94
CA ARG A 48 -13.66 0.25 -10.86
C ARG A 48 -12.92 -1.10 -10.79
N ASN A 49 -12.80 -1.65 -9.57
CA ASN A 49 -12.31 -3.01 -9.31
C ASN A 49 -10.89 -3.33 -9.81
N GLN A 50 -9.99 -2.34 -9.81
CA GLN A 50 -8.60 -2.48 -10.29
C GLN A 50 -7.57 -2.83 -9.20
N GLY A 51 -8.05 -3.21 -8.01
CA GLY A 51 -7.22 -3.67 -6.91
C GLY A 51 -6.69 -2.53 -6.02
N GLY A 52 -6.88 -2.72 -4.72
CA GLY A 52 -6.48 -1.81 -3.65
C GLY A 52 -5.77 -2.54 -2.52
N ALA A 53 -5.36 -1.79 -1.49
CA ALA A 53 -4.88 -2.38 -0.26
C ALA A 53 -6.07 -2.93 0.53
N CYS A 54 -5.92 -4.11 1.14
CA CYS A 54 -6.87 -4.62 2.11
C CYS A 54 -6.18 -5.34 3.29
N PHE A 55 -6.98 -5.91 4.19
CA PHE A 55 -6.49 -6.61 5.37
C PHE A 55 -5.58 -7.76 5.01
N GLY A 56 -4.43 -7.83 5.67
CA GLY A 56 -3.37 -8.79 5.37
C GLY A 56 -2.32 -8.29 4.38
N ASP A 57 -2.56 -7.16 3.70
CA ASP A 57 -1.52 -6.51 2.88
C ASP A 57 -0.57 -5.62 3.70
N SER A 58 -0.83 -5.44 5.01
CA SER A 58 0.05 -4.73 5.94
C SER A 58 1.47 -5.30 5.92
N GLY A 59 2.48 -4.43 5.87
CA GLY A 59 3.88 -4.80 5.69
C GLY A 59 4.28 -5.08 4.23
N GLY A 60 3.32 -5.16 3.31
CA GLY A 60 3.57 -5.41 1.89
C GLY A 60 4.19 -4.21 1.17
N PRO A 61 5.05 -4.43 0.15
CA PRO A 61 5.74 -3.36 -0.54
C PRO A 61 4.89 -2.65 -1.61
N SER A 62 5.06 -1.33 -1.69
CA SER A 62 4.69 -0.51 -2.84
C SER A 62 5.93 -0.14 -3.65
N PHE A 63 5.81 -0.24 -4.99
CA PHE A 63 6.92 -0.07 -5.92
C PHE A 63 6.73 1.15 -6.82
N VAL A 64 7.84 1.72 -7.29
CA VAL A 64 7.82 2.64 -8.45
C VAL A 64 7.42 1.87 -9.69
N GLU A 65 6.56 2.46 -10.53
CA GLU A 65 6.08 1.83 -11.77
C GLU A 65 7.25 1.44 -12.68
N GLY A 66 7.28 0.19 -13.14
CA GLY A 66 8.34 -0.32 -14.00
C GLY A 66 9.62 -0.75 -13.28
N SER A 67 9.69 -0.66 -11.94
CA SER A 67 10.86 -1.11 -11.16
C SER A 67 10.48 -2.05 -10.01
N LEU A 68 11.50 -2.57 -9.32
CA LEU A 68 11.38 -3.29 -8.04
C LEU A 68 11.78 -2.42 -6.85
N GLU A 69 11.98 -1.12 -7.05
CA GLU A 69 12.32 -0.19 -5.97
C GLU A 69 11.13 -0.03 -5.02
N VAL A 70 11.34 -0.36 -3.74
CA VAL A 70 10.33 -0.22 -2.70
C VAL A 70 10.38 1.20 -2.16
N VAL A 71 9.29 1.94 -2.34
CA VAL A 71 9.13 3.33 -1.86
C VAL A 71 8.17 3.43 -0.69
N GLY A 72 7.45 2.36 -0.38
CA GLY A 72 6.58 2.34 0.77
C GLY A 72 6.18 0.96 1.25
N VAL A 73 5.75 0.89 2.50
CA VAL A 73 5.34 -0.34 3.20
C VAL A 73 3.92 -0.17 3.72
N GLY A 74 3.04 -1.13 3.41
CA GLY A 74 1.62 -1.07 3.74
C GLY A 74 1.40 -0.87 5.24
N SER A 75 0.72 0.21 5.61
CA SER A 75 0.56 0.62 7.01
C SER A 75 -0.90 0.48 7.45
N PHE A 76 -1.81 1.28 6.85
CA PHE A 76 -3.22 1.27 7.24
C PHE A 76 -4.15 1.58 6.06
N VAL A 77 -5.43 1.26 6.27
CA VAL A 77 -6.58 1.61 5.43
C VAL A 77 -7.65 2.27 6.31
N LEU A 78 -8.62 2.95 5.70
CA LEU A 78 -9.65 3.70 6.45
C LEU A 78 -11.02 3.00 6.54
N ASN A 79 -11.20 1.87 5.88
CA ASN A 79 -12.46 1.13 5.93
C ASN A 79 -12.24 -0.37 5.82
N GLN A 80 -13.30 -1.14 6.06
CA GLN A 80 -13.26 -2.59 6.08
C GLN A 80 -13.67 -3.26 4.75
N HIS A 81 -13.88 -2.48 3.70
CA HIS A 81 -14.52 -2.93 2.47
C HIS A 81 -13.54 -3.19 1.32
N CYS A 82 -12.23 -3.28 1.59
CA CYS A 82 -11.18 -3.43 0.56
C CYS A 82 -11.24 -2.37 -0.56
N VAL A 83 -11.77 -1.18 -0.27
CA VAL A 83 -11.94 -0.07 -1.23
C VAL A 83 -11.43 1.24 -0.66
N GLY A 84 -11.32 2.27 -1.51
CA GLY A 84 -10.98 3.63 -1.08
C GLY A 84 -9.48 3.90 -1.04
N ALA A 85 -8.95 4.19 0.15
CA ALA A 85 -7.60 4.72 0.36
C ALA A 85 -6.72 3.71 1.10
N GLY A 86 -5.49 3.56 0.62
CA GLY A 86 -4.42 2.85 1.30
C GLY A 86 -3.28 3.80 1.66
N TYR A 87 -2.64 3.56 2.80
CA TYR A 87 -1.56 4.39 3.31
C TYR A 87 -0.31 3.54 3.51
N TYR A 88 0.78 3.93 2.84
CA TYR A 88 2.04 3.19 2.83
C TYR A 88 3.14 4.06 3.42
N TYR A 89 3.79 3.62 4.49
CA TYR A 89 4.86 4.40 5.13
C TYR A 89 6.03 4.56 4.17
N ARG A 90 6.52 5.79 3.98
CA ARG A 90 7.60 6.15 3.07
C ARG A 90 8.93 5.60 3.58
N VAL A 91 9.43 4.57 2.91
CA VAL A 91 10.76 4.01 3.24
C VAL A 91 11.88 4.66 2.46
N ASP A 92 11.58 5.47 1.45
CA ASP A 92 12.55 6.21 0.63
C ASP A 92 13.01 7.54 1.26
N THR A 93 12.49 7.92 2.44
CA THR A 93 12.97 9.10 3.16
C THR A 93 14.35 8.85 3.77
N ALA A 94 15.18 9.90 3.86
CA ALA A 94 16.47 9.82 4.53
C ALA A 94 16.36 9.27 5.95
N HIS A 95 15.37 9.73 6.72
CA HIS A 95 15.11 9.24 8.08
C HIS A 95 14.87 7.72 8.14
N ALA A 96 14.01 7.19 7.26
CA ALA A 96 13.75 5.76 7.22
C ALA A 96 14.99 4.98 6.76
N GLN A 97 15.70 5.48 5.76
CA GLN A 97 16.92 4.85 5.24
C GLN A 97 18.04 4.82 6.29
N ASP A 98 18.30 5.92 7.00
CA ASP A 98 19.29 6.00 8.07
C ASP A 98 18.99 4.98 9.17
N TRP A 99 17.72 4.84 9.55
CA TRP A 99 17.29 3.85 10.53
C TRP A 99 17.50 2.42 10.02
N VAL A 100 17.03 2.08 8.81
CA VAL A 100 17.18 0.74 8.22
C VAL A 100 18.65 0.36 8.08
N GLN A 101 19.49 1.27 7.58
CA GLN A 101 20.92 1.04 7.40
C GLN A 101 21.64 0.75 8.72
N GLY A 102 21.15 1.26 9.85
CA GLY A 102 21.66 0.91 11.18
C GLY A 102 21.49 -0.56 11.57
N PHE A 103 20.67 -1.33 10.84
CA PHE A 103 20.45 -2.77 11.06
C PHE A 103 20.92 -3.66 9.91
N LEU A 104 21.39 -3.09 8.80
CA LEU A 104 21.91 -3.85 7.67
C LEU A 104 23.44 -4.06 7.82
N PRO A 105 23.96 -5.23 7.42
CA PRO A 105 25.39 -5.55 7.49
C PRO A 105 26.25 -4.78 6.48
#